data_AF-A0A2E7SAD3-F1
#
_entry.id   AF-A0A2E7SAD3-F1
#
_cell.length_a   1.000
_cell.length_b   1.000
_cell.length_c   1.000
_cell.angle_alpha   90.00
_cell.angle_beta   90.00
_cell.angle_gamma   90.00
#
_symmetry.space_group_name_H-M   'P 1'
#
loop_
_entity.id
_entity.type
_entity.pdbx_description
1 polymer ?
#
loop_
_entity_poly.entity_id
_entity_poly.type
_entity_poly.pdbx_seq_one_letter_code
_entity_poly.pdbx_strand_id
1 'polypeptide(L)' 'MDSINLANFIHEKIKQLEADRVEYVSSGNIKDMEDYRFVMGELSALRTLHDELRKALQSEGDFDE' A
#
# COMPACT_ATOMS: atom_id res chain seq x y z
N MET A 1 -12.74 17.08 6.86
CA MET A 1 -12.32 17.36 5.47
C MET A 1 -10.81 17.19 5.28
N ASP A 2 -9.94 17.83 6.06
CA ASP A 2 -8.48 17.67 5.89
C ASP A 2 -7.95 16.25 6.15
N SER A 3 -8.50 15.55 7.15
CA SER A 3 -8.15 14.16 7.47
C SER A 3 -8.47 13.19 6.31
N ILE A 4 -9.64 13.34 5.70
CA ILE A 4 -10.08 12.54 4.54
C ILE A 4 -9.19 12.82 3.32
N ASN A 5 -8.83 14.08 3.09
CA ASN A 5 -7.91 14.44 2.00
C ASN A 5 -6.52 13.84 2.21
N LEU A 6 -6.00 13.88 3.44
CA LEU A 6 -4.74 13.24 3.81
C LEU A 6 -4.81 11.72 3.63
N ALA A 7 -5.89 11.08 4.07
CA ALA A 7 -6.09 9.64 3.94
C ALA A 7 -6.16 9.21 2.47
N ASN A 8 -6.88 9.95 1.62
CA ASN A 8 -6.92 9.71 0.18
C ASN A 8 -5.54 9.89 -0.46
N PHE A 9 -4.79 10.93 -0.07
CA PHE A 9 -3.42 11.13 -0.54
C PHE A 9 -2.52 9.95 -0.17
N ILE A 10 -2.56 9.50 1.08
CA ILE A 10 -1.78 8.35 1.55
C ILE A 10 -2.20 7.07 0.81
N HIS A 11 -3.50 6.87 0.59
CA HIS A 11 -4.03 5.73 -0.13
C HIS A 11 -3.48 5.63 -1.56
N GLU A 12 -3.49 6.73 -2.31
CA GLU A 12 -2.94 6.76 -3.67
C GLU A 12 -1.42 6.60 -3.67
N LYS A 13 -0.71 7.11 -2.66
CA LYS A 13 0.73 6.87 -2.50
C LYS A 13 1.05 5.40 -2.23
N ILE A 14 0.29 4.71 -1.38
CA ILE A 14 0.48 3.28 -1.12
C ILE A 14 0.26 2.47 -2.39
N LYS A 15 -0.79 2.76 -3.18
CA LYS A 15 -1.03 2.10 -4.47
C LYS A 15 0.13 2.27 -5.44
N GLN A 16 0.67 3.49 -5.56
CA GLN A 16 1.80 3.75 -6.44
C GLN A 16 3.03 2.93 -6.00
N LEU A 17 3.33 2.91 -4.70
CA LEU A 17 4.46 2.13 -4.17
C LEU A 17 4.28 0.63 -4.42
N GLU A 18 3.06 0.10 -4.30
CA GLU A 18 2.77 -1.30 -4.63
C GLU A 18 3.04 -1.58 -6.12
N ALA A 19 2.54 -0.71 -7.01
CA ALA A 19 2.77 -0.83 -8.45
C ALA A 19 4.27 -0.79 -8.80
N ASP A 20 5.02 0.14 -8.23
CA ASP A 20 6.47 0.28 -8.45
C ASP A 20 7.22 -0.98 -8.00
N ARG A 21 6.80 -1.60 -6.88
CA ARG A 21 7.41 -2.84 -6.37
C ARG A 21 7.04 -4.05 -7.21
N VAL A 22 5.80 -4.15 -7.68
CA VAL A 22 5.40 -5.18 -8.64
C VAL A 22 6.22 -5.05 -9.93
N GLU A 23 6.40 -3.82 -10.44
CA GLU A 23 7.23 -3.56 -11.61
C GLU A 23 8.69 -3.97 -11.37
N TYR A 24 9.27 -3.61 -10.23
CA TYR A 24 10.63 -4.01 -9.84
C TYR A 24 10.83 -5.53 -9.86
N VAL A 25 9.88 -6.30 -9.29
CA VAL A 25 9.94 -7.76 -9.31
C VAL A 25 9.78 -8.30 -10.74
N SER A 26 8.81 -7.78 -11.50
CA SER A 26 8.46 -8.28 -12.83
C SER A 26 9.49 -7.97 -13.91
N SER A 27 10.26 -6.90 -13.73
CA SER A 27 11.33 -6.48 -14.65
C SER A 27 12.60 -7.35 -14.54
N GLY A 28 12.63 -8.33 -13.64
CA GLY A 28 13.79 -9.20 -13.45
C GLY A 28 14.96 -8.52 -12.76
N ASN A 29 14.75 -7.36 -12.12
CA ASN A 29 15.76 -6.62 -11.36
C ASN A 29 16.12 -7.27 -10.01
N ILE A 30 15.64 -8.49 -9.75
CA ILE A 30 15.95 -9.27 -8.55
C ILE A 30 17.39 -9.79 -8.62
N LYS A 31 18.24 -9.36 -7.69
CA LYS A 31 19.65 -9.76 -7.65
C LYS A 31 19.83 -11.19 -7.17
N ASP A 32 19.08 -11.57 -6.15
CA ASP A 32 19.11 -12.89 -5.52
C ASP A 32 17.80 -13.15 -4.74
N MET A 33 17.73 -14.32 -4.10
CA MET A 33 16.54 -14.71 -3.34
C MET A 33 16.36 -13.92 -2.03
N GLU A 34 17.39 -13.26 -1.52
CA GLU A 34 17.28 -12.38 -0.36
C GLU A 34 16.62 -11.05 -0.76
N ASP A 35 17.05 -10.46 -1.86
CA ASP A 35 16.42 -9.29 -2.49
C ASP A 35 14.95 -9.58 -2.83
N TYR A 36 14.66 -10.75 -3.42
CA TYR A 36 13.29 -11.18 -3.66
C TYR A 36 12.45 -11.23 -2.37
N ARG A 37 12.96 -11.89 -1.31
CA ARG A 37 12.23 -11.97 -0.04
C ARG A 37 12.02 -10.60 0.58
N PHE A 38 12.99 -9.70 0.47
CA PHE A 38 12.88 -8.33 0.96
C PHE A 38 11.75 -7.59 0.25
N VAL A 39 11.73 -7.59 -1.08
CA VAL A 39 10.70 -6.91 -1.88
C VAL A 39 9.31 -7.51 -1.66
N MET A 40 9.21 -8.84 -1.52
CA MET A 40 7.94 -9.49 -1.19
C MET A 40 7.45 -9.14 0.22
N GLY A 41 8.37 -8.92 1.17
CA GLY A 41 8.06 -8.40 2.50
C GLY A 41 7.50 -6.98 2.45
N GLU A 42 8.15 -6.09 1.69
CA GLU A 42 7.66 -4.72 1.46
C GLU A 42 6.25 -4.73 0.82
N LEU A 43 6.02 -5.54 -0.21
CA LEU A 43 4.71 -5.69 -0.84
C LEU A 43 3.63 -6.14 0.14
N SER A 44 3.97 -7.10 1.02
CA SER A 44 3.03 -7.61 2.03
C SER A 44 2.67 -6.53 3.06
N ALA A 45 3.64 -5.71 3.46
CA ALA A 45 3.41 -4.58 4.36
C ALA A 45 2.55 -3.49 3.70
N LEU A 46 2.82 -3.13 2.44
CA LEU A 46 2.02 -2.14 1.69
C LEU A 46 0.55 -2.56 1.56
N ARG A 47 0.29 -3.83 1.25
CA ARG A 47 -1.07 -4.38 1.18
C ARG A 47 -1.79 -4.33 2.53
N THR A 48 -1.08 -4.67 3.60
CA THR A 48 -1.64 -4.60 4.96
C THR A 48 -2.00 -3.16 5.32
N LEU A 49 -1.13 -2.19 5.03
CA LEU A 49 -1.39 -0.77 5.26
C LEU A 49 -2.57 -0.25 4.41
N HIS A 50 -2.69 -0.71 3.17
CA HIS A 50 -3.82 -0.39 2.30
C HIS A 50 -5.15 -0.86 2.89
N ASP A 51 -5.20 -2.12 3.34
CA ASP A 51 -6.39 -2.71 3.94
C ASP A 51 -6.78 -2.00 5.24
N GLU A 52 -5.82 -1.72 6.13
CA GLU A 52 -6.10 -1.01 7.39
C GLU A 52 -6.57 0.43 7.15
N LEU A 53 -5.95 1.15 6.20
CA LEU A 53 -6.40 2.49 5.83
C LEU A 53 -7.81 2.48 5.24
N ARG A 54 -8.12 1.48 4.41
CA ARG A 54 -9.46 1.31 3.84
C ARG A 54 -10.50 1.05 4.93
N LYS A 55 -10.20 0.17 5.88
CA LYS A 55 -11.10 -0.12 7.03
C LYS A 55 -11.33 1.14 7.87
N ALA A 56 -10.28 1.91 8.15
CA ALA A 56 -10.39 3.15 8.90
C ALA A 56 -11.31 4.17 8.20
N LEU A 57 -11.15 4.35 6.88
CA LEU A 57 -11.99 5.25 6.09
C LEU A 57 -13.44 4.78 5.99
N GLN A 58 -13.67 3.47 5.87
CA GLN A 58 -15.02 2.90 5.89
C GLN A 58 -15.69 3.09 7.25
N SER A 59 -14.93 2.94 8.34
CA SER A 59 -15.46 3.15 9.69
C SER A 59 -15.89 4.60 9.92
N GLU A 60 -15.12 5.60 9.47
CA GLU A 60 -15.56 7.01 9.56
C GLU A 60 -16.86 7.29 8.79
N GLY A 61 -17.10 6.60 7.67
CA GLY A 61 -18.34 6.75 6.90
C GLY A 61 -19.58 6.08 7.52
N ASP A 62 -19.40 5.05 8.35
CA ASP A 62 -20.49 4.31 9.02
C ASP A 62 -20.92 4.95 10.36
N PHE A 63 -20.10 5.82 10.97
CA PHE A 63 -20.44 6.52 12.21
C PHE A 63 -21.21 7.84 12.00
N ASP A 64 -21.25 8.35 10.77
CA ASP A 64 -21.95 9.59 10.39
C ASP A 64 -23.43 9.35 9.97
N GLU A 65 -23.96 8.14 10.13
CA GLU A 65 -25.39 7.77 9.91
C GLU A 65 -26.18 7.54 11.22
#